data_AF-A0A520YM09-F1
#
_entry.id   AF-A0A520YM09-F1
#
_cell.length_a   1.000
_cell.length_b   1.000
_cell.length_c   1.000
_cell.angle_alpha   90.00
_cell.angle_beta   90.00
_cell.angle_gamma   90.00
#
_symmetry.space_group_name_H-M   'P 1'
#
loop_
_entity.id
_entity.type
_entity.pdbx_description
1 polymer ?
#
loop_
_entity_poly.entity_id
_entity_poly.type
_entity_poly.pdbx_seq_one_letter_code
_entity_poly.pdbx_strand_id
1 'polypeptide(L)'
;MRYSPIFTIEIEHDYFSETLPNVLRIIPTAHTENVLRGAGLIAKFFQNKLYVLVRHLEDDTPLLKLDDTIKLQFFLEVVGFEFDGITNYSSKDPYETKLYFSNANSIIDGNDKEVENVLYLNEKLPQFNAANAYNYNDLVRSGSDTAYECLKNIAPNTGNLNNSSQFRQLDKVSYVSARSSLRFTGPEKRLILETPDKAVEIKYYAYNVVTKQFDLAIKSTSIGINENPANIDLD
;
A
#
# COMPACT_ATOMS: atom_id res chain seq x y z
N MET A 1 17.25 -14.76 25.75
CA MET A 1 17.16 -13.53 24.94
C MET A 1 15.69 -13.29 24.64
N ARG A 2 15.10 -12.25 25.23
CA ARG A 2 13.65 -12.02 25.25
C ARG A 2 13.26 -10.95 24.23
N TYR A 3 12.09 -11.14 23.61
CA TYR A 3 11.46 -10.19 22.71
C TYR A 3 10.01 -9.96 23.15
N SER A 4 9.53 -8.73 23.02
CA SER A 4 8.11 -8.41 23.22
C SER A 4 7.57 -7.59 22.05
N PRO A 5 6.30 -7.75 21.67
CA PRO A 5 5.69 -6.92 20.64
C PRO A 5 5.53 -5.47 21.12
N ILE A 6 5.88 -4.51 20.27
CA ILE A 6 5.53 -3.10 20.46
C ILE A 6 4.19 -2.83 19.77
N PHE A 7 4.08 -3.22 18.51
CA PHE A 7 2.86 -3.07 17.73
C PHE A 7 2.79 -4.13 16.64
N THR A 8 1.59 -4.27 16.08
CA THR A 8 1.29 -5.17 14.96
C THR A 8 0.57 -4.42 13.86
N ILE A 9 0.80 -4.82 12.61
CA ILE A 9 -0.01 -4.42 11.46
C ILE A 9 -0.68 -5.68 10.94
N GLU A 10 -2.01 -5.70 10.88
CA GLU A 10 -2.81 -6.88 10.54
C GLU A 10 -3.58 -6.67 9.22
N ILE A 11 -3.61 -7.72 8.40
CA ILE A 11 -4.47 -7.80 7.22
C ILE A 11 -5.79 -8.44 7.65
N GLU A 12 -6.83 -7.62 7.75
CA GLU A 12 -8.20 -8.03 8.07
C GLU A 12 -8.89 -8.58 6.81
N HIS A 13 -8.65 -9.86 6.52
CA HIS A 13 -9.34 -10.56 5.43
C HIS A 13 -9.53 -12.04 5.81
N ASP A 14 -10.78 -12.50 5.82
CA ASP A 14 -11.18 -13.82 6.32
C ASP A 14 -10.34 -14.96 5.72
N TYR A 15 -10.05 -14.91 4.42
CA TYR A 15 -9.19 -15.89 3.75
C TYR A 15 -7.80 -16.06 4.41
N PHE A 16 -7.18 -14.98 4.89
CA PHE A 16 -5.85 -15.00 5.51
C PHE A 16 -5.88 -15.26 7.02
N SER A 17 -7.06 -15.38 7.63
CA SER A 17 -7.18 -15.75 9.04
C SER A 17 -6.81 -17.21 9.29
N GLU A 18 -7.05 -18.08 8.31
CA GLU A 18 -6.78 -19.53 8.38
C GLU A 18 -5.60 -19.98 7.51
N THR A 19 -5.22 -19.17 6.51
CA THR A 19 -4.15 -19.51 5.56
C THR A 19 -2.97 -18.54 5.62
N LEU A 20 -1.76 -19.07 5.45
CA LEU A 20 -0.58 -18.23 5.32
C LEU A 20 -0.73 -17.38 4.05
N PRO A 21 -0.66 -16.03 4.13
CA PRO A 21 -0.65 -15.19 2.94
C PRO A 21 0.67 -15.39 2.20
N ASN A 22 0.68 -16.33 1.26
CA ASN A 22 1.73 -16.50 0.26
C ASN A 22 1.55 -15.53 -0.92
N VAL A 23 0.43 -14.80 -0.97
CA VAL A 23 0.08 -13.85 -2.03
C VAL A 23 0.34 -12.39 -1.68
N LEU A 24 0.51 -12.07 -0.39
CA LEU A 24 0.75 -10.73 0.12
C LEU A 24 1.85 -10.75 1.17
N ARG A 25 2.58 -9.64 1.30
CA ARG A 25 3.41 -9.40 2.49
C ARG A 25 3.48 -7.93 2.84
N ILE A 26 3.65 -7.66 4.13
CA ILE A 26 3.97 -6.32 4.63
C ILE A 26 5.48 -6.23 4.85
N ILE A 27 6.12 -5.23 4.24
CA ILE A 27 7.56 -4.99 4.36
C ILE A 27 7.84 -3.55 4.83
N PRO A 28 8.87 -3.31 5.67
CA PRO A 28 9.33 -1.97 5.96
C PRO A 28 10.03 -1.35 4.74
N THR A 29 10.04 -0.01 4.63
CA THR A 29 10.96 0.68 3.72
C THR A 29 12.41 0.46 4.15
N ALA A 30 13.38 0.64 3.24
CA ALA A 30 14.81 0.55 3.59
C ALA A 30 15.20 1.53 4.72
N HIS A 31 14.62 2.74 4.71
CA HIS A 31 14.80 3.70 5.80
C HIS A 31 14.24 3.17 7.12
N THR A 32 13.00 2.67 7.10
CA THR A 32 12.35 2.08 8.28
C THR A 32 13.13 0.89 8.81
N GLU A 33 13.65 0.02 7.94
CA GLU A 33 14.48 -1.11 8.35
C GLU A 33 15.74 -0.66 9.09
N ASN A 34 16.41 0.39 8.62
CA ASN A 34 17.58 0.97 9.28
C ASN A 34 17.22 1.56 10.65
N VAL A 35 16.10 2.30 10.74
CA VAL A 35 15.60 2.86 11.99
C VAL A 35 15.27 1.76 12.99
N LEU A 36 14.51 0.74 12.58
CA LEU A 36 14.16 -0.41 13.41
C LEU A 36 15.42 -1.11 13.92
N ARG A 37 16.38 -1.41 13.04
CA ARG A 37 17.64 -2.06 13.41
C ARG A 37 18.46 -1.22 14.40
N GLY A 38 18.58 0.08 14.16
CA GLY A 38 19.28 1.03 15.03
C GLY A 38 18.63 1.16 16.41
N ALA A 39 17.31 1.00 16.49
CA ALA A 39 16.54 1.02 17.72
C ALA A 39 16.43 -0.34 18.43
N GLY A 40 17.13 -1.39 17.96
CA GLY A 40 17.04 -2.72 18.57
C GLY A 40 15.74 -3.47 18.28
N LEU A 41 15.02 -3.08 17.23
CA LEU A 41 13.75 -3.64 16.81
C LEU A 41 13.89 -4.64 15.67
N ILE A 42 12.99 -5.62 15.64
CA ILE A 42 12.88 -6.62 14.59
C ILE A 42 11.47 -6.58 14.02
N ALA A 43 11.35 -6.40 12.70
CA ALA A 43 10.10 -6.60 11.98
C ALA A 43 10.04 -8.03 11.44
N LYS A 44 8.95 -8.75 11.73
CA LYS A 44 8.72 -10.11 11.22
C LYS A 44 7.28 -10.26 10.75
N PHE A 45 7.12 -10.57 9.48
CA PHE A 45 5.82 -10.94 8.92
C PHE A 45 5.56 -12.42 9.22
N PHE A 46 4.41 -12.71 9.83
CA PHE A 46 3.99 -14.06 10.18
C PHE A 46 2.48 -14.16 10.09
N GLN A 47 1.98 -15.12 9.30
CA GLN A 47 0.57 -15.19 8.92
C GLN A 47 0.12 -13.86 8.30
N ASN A 48 -1.05 -13.35 8.67
CA ASN A 48 -1.61 -12.09 8.20
C ASN A 48 -1.08 -10.84 8.94
N LYS A 49 -0.06 -10.98 9.80
CA LYS A 49 0.43 -9.90 10.67
C LYS A 49 1.90 -9.60 10.47
N LEU A 50 2.24 -8.32 10.42
CA LEU A 50 3.59 -7.84 10.70
C LEU A 50 3.72 -7.57 12.19
N TYR A 51 4.66 -8.25 12.83
CA TYR A 51 5.05 -7.98 14.22
C TYR A 51 6.28 -7.09 14.24
N VAL A 52 6.24 -6.01 15.00
CA VAL A 52 7.44 -5.26 15.38
C VAL A 52 7.77 -5.56 16.84
N LEU A 53 8.91 -6.21 17.03
CA LEU A 53 9.37 -6.75 18.30
C LEU A 53 10.55 -5.94 18.81
N VAL A 54 10.60 -5.66 20.11
CA VAL A 54 11.76 -5.06 20.78
C VAL A 54 12.62 -6.13 21.43
N ARG A 55 13.93 -6.01 21.24
CA ARG A 55 14.92 -6.82 21.94
C ARG A 55 15.09 -6.30 23.35
N HIS A 56 15.19 -7.19 24.33
CA HIS A 56 15.49 -6.81 25.72
C HIS A 56 16.99 -6.89 26.01
N LEU A 57 17.52 -5.94 26.79
CA LEU A 57 18.90 -5.94 27.32
C LEU A 57 19.04 -6.90 28.51
N GLU A 58 18.05 -6.86 29.41
CA GLU A 58 17.86 -7.70 30.59
C GLU A 58 16.39 -8.10 30.67
N ASP A 59 15.98 -9.00 31.57
CA ASP A 59 14.66 -9.66 31.49
C ASP A 59 13.47 -8.70 31.33
N ASP A 60 13.50 -7.48 31.87
CA ASP A 60 12.41 -6.50 31.74
C ASP A 60 12.78 -5.16 31.09
N THR A 61 14.02 -4.99 30.60
CA THR A 61 14.47 -3.70 30.04
C THR A 61 14.53 -3.76 28.51
N PRO A 62 13.59 -3.12 27.78
CA PRO A 62 13.66 -3.06 26.33
C PRO A 62 14.85 -2.20 25.86
N LEU A 63 15.61 -2.71 24.90
CA LEU A 63 16.52 -1.90 24.10
C LEU A 63 15.67 -1.08 23.13
N LEU A 64 15.20 0.09 23.59
CA LEU A 64 14.38 0.97 22.78
C LEU A 64 14.95 2.38 22.85
N LYS A 65 15.34 2.91 21.69
CA LYS A 65 15.67 4.33 21.55
C LYS A 65 14.86 4.89 20.40
N LEU A 66 13.57 5.11 20.68
CA LEU A 66 12.67 5.80 19.77
C LEU A 66 12.36 7.18 20.34
N ASP A 67 12.37 8.19 19.48
CA ASP A 67 11.78 9.49 19.80
C ASP A 67 10.40 9.60 19.13
N ASP A 68 9.59 10.55 19.59
CA ASP A 68 8.24 10.79 19.07
C ASP A 68 8.22 11.34 17.64
N THR A 69 9.39 11.65 17.07
CA THR A 69 9.54 12.15 15.70
C THR A 69 9.81 11.04 14.69
N ILE A 70 9.97 9.79 15.14
CA ILE A 70 10.29 8.66 14.27
C ILE A 70 9.13 8.32 13.33
N LYS A 71 9.48 8.31 12.05
CA LYS A 71 8.60 7.96 10.95
C LYS A 71 8.90 6.54 10.48
N LEU A 72 7.98 5.63 10.73
CA LEU A 72 7.97 4.28 10.23
C LEU A 72 7.05 4.20 9.01
N GLN A 73 7.52 3.48 8.00
CA GLN A 73 6.89 3.36 6.71
C GLN A 73 6.93 1.89 6.25
N PHE A 74 5.79 1.41 5.76
CA PHE A 74 5.61 0.03 5.33
C PHE A 74 4.91 -0.01 3.97
N PHE A 75 5.12 -1.09 3.25
CA PHE A 75 4.37 -1.44 2.05
C PHE A 75 3.65 -2.75 2.25
N LEU A 76 2.38 -2.82 1.85
CA LEU A 76 1.74 -4.07 1.48
C LEU A 76 1.95 -4.27 -0.02
N GLU A 77 2.55 -5.40 -0.36
CA GLU A 77 2.83 -5.77 -1.74
C GLU A 77 2.29 -7.16 -2.07
N VAL A 78 1.79 -7.28 -3.30
CA VAL A 78 1.36 -8.54 -3.90
C VAL A 78 2.60 -9.29 -4.37
N VAL A 79 2.76 -10.51 -3.87
CA VAL A 79 3.92 -11.38 -4.17
C VAL A 79 3.52 -12.69 -4.84
N GLY A 80 2.23 -13.06 -4.82
CA GLY A 80 1.73 -14.29 -5.42
C GLY A 80 0.73 -14.04 -6.54
N PHE A 81 0.70 -14.95 -7.52
CA PHE A 81 -0.15 -14.85 -8.72
C PHE A 81 -1.61 -15.21 -8.53
N GLU A 82 -1.94 -15.82 -7.40
CA GLU A 82 -3.32 -16.20 -7.07
C GLU A 82 -4.09 -15.03 -6.43
N PHE A 83 -3.44 -13.89 -6.19
CA PHE A 83 -4.04 -12.74 -5.50
C PHE A 83 -5.35 -12.25 -6.15
N ASP A 84 -5.38 -12.16 -7.48
CA ASP A 84 -6.55 -11.73 -8.24
C ASP A 84 -7.70 -12.74 -8.20
N GLY A 85 -7.40 -14.01 -7.91
CA GLY A 85 -8.40 -15.06 -7.75
C GLY A 85 -8.99 -15.15 -6.33
N ILE A 86 -8.29 -14.57 -5.35
CA ILE A 86 -8.67 -14.62 -3.92
C ILE A 86 -9.36 -13.34 -3.48
N THR A 87 -8.97 -12.20 -4.05
CA THR A 87 -9.47 -10.88 -3.63
C THR A 87 -10.30 -10.24 -4.74
N ASN A 88 -11.33 -9.48 -4.37
CA ASN A 88 -12.08 -8.64 -5.31
C ASN A 88 -11.30 -7.35 -5.70
N TYR A 89 -9.99 -7.30 -5.44
CA TYR A 89 -9.18 -6.12 -5.71
C TYR A 89 -8.80 -6.08 -7.20
N SER A 90 -9.41 -5.15 -7.93
CA SER A 90 -9.16 -4.92 -9.35
C SER A 90 -8.20 -3.74 -9.52
N SER A 91 -6.88 -3.96 -9.41
CA SER A 91 -5.93 -3.04 -10.04
C SER A 91 -5.61 -3.55 -11.45
N LYS A 92 -5.34 -2.62 -12.39
CA LYS A 92 -4.91 -2.98 -13.75
C LYS A 92 -3.61 -3.82 -13.75
N ASP A 93 -2.82 -3.68 -12.70
CA ASP A 93 -1.65 -4.49 -12.40
C ASP A 93 -1.43 -4.52 -10.87
N PRO A 94 -1.68 -5.66 -10.18
CA PRO A 94 -1.50 -5.80 -8.74
C PRO A 94 -0.04 -5.82 -8.31
N TYR A 95 0.89 -6.09 -9.22
CA TYR A 95 2.33 -6.15 -8.93
C TYR A 95 3.02 -4.80 -9.05
N GLU A 96 2.47 -3.89 -9.88
CA GLU A 96 2.93 -2.49 -9.98
C GLU A 96 2.37 -1.58 -8.88
N THR A 97 1.41 -2.07 -8.10
CA THR A 97 0.70 -1.27 -7.10
C THR A 97 1.08 -1.72 -5.71
N LYS A 98 1.69 -0.84 -4.91
CA LYS A 98 1.93 -1.11 -3.49
C LYS A 98 1.07 -0.17 -2.66
N LEU A 99 0.48 -0.70 -1.60
CA LEU A 99 -0.19 0.12 -0.62
C LEU A 99 0.84 0.57 0.41
N TYR A 100 1.04 1.87 0.51
CA TYR A 100 1.97 2.48 1.46
C TYR A 100 1.24 2.75 2.78
N PHE A 101 1.90 2.59 3.93
CA PHE A 101 1.35 2.98 5.23
C PHE A 101 2.44 3.63 6.06
N SER A 102 2.10 4.65 6.84
CA SER A 102 3.07 5.31 7.72
C SER A 102 2.41 5.99 8.91
N ASN A 103 3.12 6.04 10.04
CA ASN A 103 2.75 6.86 11.20
C ASN A 103 3.11 8.35 11.04
N ALA A 104 3.74 8.77 9.93
CA ALA A 104 3.99 10.18 9.61
C ALA A 104 2.71 10.88 9.11
N ASN A 105 2.75 12.21 8.93
CA ASN A 105 1.70 12.97 8.23
C ASN A 105 1.44 12.42 6.82
N SER A 106 0.23 12.68 6.31
CA SER A 106 -0.17 12.20 4.99
C SER A 106 0.78 12.70 3.91
N ILE A 107 1.25 11.77 3.09
CA ILE A 107 2.12 12.09 1.95
C ILE A 107 1.35 12.80 0.83
N ILE A 108 0.01 12.74 0.85
CA ILE A 108 -0.85 13.23 -0.24
C ILE A 108 -1.27 14.67 0.04
N ASP A 109 -1.73 14.96 1.26
CA ASP A 109 -2.31 16.26 1.61
C ASP A 109 -1.55 16.98 2.75
N GLY A 110 -0.48 16.41 3.29
CA GLY A 110 0.40 17.06 4.29
C GLY A 110 -0.22 17.29 5.67
N ASN A 111 -1.50 16.97 5.85
CA ASN A 111 -2.25 17.22 7.06
C ASN A 111 -2.03 16.12 8.11
N ASP A 112 -2.37 16.46 9.36
CA ASP A 112 -2.37 15.52 10.47
C ASP A 112 -3.35 14.38 10.17
N LYS A 113 -2.84 13.15 10.27
CA LYS A 113 -3.63 11.93 10.09
C LYS A 113 -4.45 11.60 11.32
N GLU A 114 -4.65 12.51 12.25
CA GLU A 114 -5.36 12.23 13.49
C GLU A 114 -6.78 12.78 13.44
N VAL A 115 -7.76 11.97 13.83
CA VAL A 115 -9.10 12.41 14.21
C VAL A 115 -9.36 11.93 15.62
N GLU A 116 -9.53 12.88 16.56
CA GLU A 116 -9.93 12.58 17.94
C GLU A 116 -9.06 11.45 18.55
N ASN A 117 -7.72 11.57 18.48
CA ASN A 117 -6.74 10.59 18.97
C ASN A 117 -6.70 9.25 18.24
N VAL A 118 -7.32 9.13 17.06
CA VAL A 118 -7.18 7.96 16.17
C VAL A 118 -6.32 8.34 14.97
N LEU A 119 -5.15 7.70 14.85
CA LEU A 119 -4.21 7.91 13.76
C LEU A 119 -4.63 7.08 12.54
N TYR A 120 -4.91 7.75 11.42
CA TYR A 120 -5.10 7.13 10.11
C TYR A 120 -3.75 6.64 9.57
N LEU A 121 -3.69 5.43 9.01
CA LEU A 121 -2.46 4.89 8.41
C LEU A 121 -2.00 5.68 7.16
N ASN A 122 -2.91 6.38 6.47
CA ASN A 122 -2.60 7.15 5.25
C ASN A 122 -3.21 8.55 5.18
N GLU A 123 -4.52 8.67 5.12
CA GLU A 123 -5.20 9.96 5.02
C GLU A 123 -6.54 9.86 5.74
N LYS A 124 -7.11 11.00 6.09
CA LYS A 124 -8.52 11.03 6.53
C LYS A 124 -9.39 10.62 5.35
N LEU A 125 -10.42 9.83 5.60
CA LEU A 125 -11.43 9.53 4.58
C LEU A 125 -12.02 10.84 4.02
N PRO A 126 -12.39 10.90 2.73
CA PRO A 126 -13.04 12.07 2.17
C PRO A 126 -14.37 12.31 2.87
N GLN A 127 -14.66 13.57 3.18
CA GLN A 127 -15.96 13.93 3.75
C GLN A 127 -17.07 13.65 2.73
N PHE A 128 -18.14 13.02 3.19
CA PHE A 128 -19.34 12.79 2.40
C PHE A 128 -19.90 14.11 1.87
N ASN A 129 -20.25 14.11 0.59
CA ASN A 129 -20.87 15.22 -0.10
C ASN A 129 -21.98 14.67 -0.99
N ALA A 130 -23.23 15.02 -0.68
CA ALA A 130 -24.39 14.54 -1.40
C ALA A 130 -24.34 14.89 -2.90
N ALA A 131 -23.62 15.93 -3.31
CA ALA A 131 -23.47 16.31 -4.72
C ALA A 131 -22.60 15.33 -5.53
N ASN A 132 -21.83 14.44 -4.89
CA ASN A 132 -20.97 13.49 -5.57
C ASN A 132 -21.71 12.18 -5.90
N ALA A 133 -21.26 11.50 -6.95
CA ALA A 133 -21.58 10.10 -7.18
C ALA A 133 -20.68 9.21 -6.30
N TYR A 134 -21.17 8.02 -5.94
CA TYR A 134 -20.40 7.02 -5.22
C TYR A 134 -20.55 5.65 -5.88
N ASN A 135 -19.45 4.91 -5.96
CA ASN A 135 -19.43 3.52 -6.40
C ASN A 135 -19.58 2.57 -5.21
N TYR A 136 -19.91 1.32 -5.50
CA TYR A 136 -19.81 0.23 -4.53
C TYR A 136 -18.41 0.19 -3.89
N ASN A 137 -18.34 0.03 -2.57
CA ASN A 137 -17.14 0.06 -1.71
C ASN A 137 -16.41 1.40 -1.59
N ASP A 138 -16.97 2.51 -2.10
CA ASP A 138 -16.40 3.82 -1.80
C ASP A 138 -16.47 4.10 -0.29
N LEU A 139 -15.38 4.63 0.27
CA LEU A 139 -15.26 4.97 1.68
C LEU A 139 -15.32 6.49 1.89
N VAL A 140 -16.14 6.92 2.84
CA VAL A 140 -16.32 8.33 3.19
C VAL A 140 -16.41 8.52 4.71
N ARG A 141 -16.28 9.76 5.18
CA ARG A 141 -16.60 10.13 6.57
C ARG A 141 -17.76 11.12 6.64
N SER A 142 -18.52 11.09 7.73
CA SER A 142 -19.48 12.15 8.05
C SER A 142 -18.78 13.45 8.45
N GLY A 143 -19.55 14.52 8.67
CA GLY A 143 -19.03 15.76 9.28
C GLY A 143 -18.59 15.60 10.74
N SER A 144 -18.96 14.49 11.39
CA SER A 144 -18.50 14.08 12.72
C SER A 144 -17.40 13.01 12.67
N ASP A 145 -16.74 12.88 11.51
CA ASP A 145 -15.65 11.94 11.25
C ASP A 145 -15.95 10.45 11.47
N THR A 146 -17.22 10.06 11.45
CA THR A 146 -17.62 8.64 11.46
C THR A 146 -17.44 8.05 10.07
N ALA A 147 -16.77 6.90 9.95
CA ALA A 147 -16.51 6.23 8.67
C ALA A 147 -17.74 5.48 8.14
N TYR A 148 -17.90 5.46 6.83
CA TYR A 148 -18.96 4.75 6.13
C TYR A 148 -18.45 4.09 4.84
N GLU A 149 -19.02 2.94 4.51
CA GLU A 149 -18.82 2.21 3.25
C GLU A 149 -20.07 2.26 2.39
N CYS A 150 -19.91 2.57 1.11
CA CYS A 150 -20.98 2.59 0.13
C CYS A 150 -21.34 1.16 -0.31
N LEU A 151 -22.60 0.77 -0.14
CA LEU A 151 -23.09 -0.59 -0.41
C LEU A 151 -23.70 -0.78 -1.81
N LYS A 152 -23.74 0.27 -2.63
CA LYS A 152 -24.22 0.22 -4.03
C LYS A 152 -23.78 1.47 -4.80
N ASN A 153 -23.94 1.47 -6.12
CA ASN A 153 -23.74 2.69 -6.89
C ASN A 153 -24.83 3.73 -6.55
N ILE A 154 -24.42 4.97 -6.32
CA ILE A 154 -25.26 6.11 -5.93
C ILE A 154 -25.03 7.26 -6.89
N ALA A 155 -26.12 7.80 -7.44
CA ALA A 155 -26.06 8.96 -8.33
C ALA A 155 -25.86 10.27 -7.53
N PRO A 156 -25.33 11.33 -8.16
CA PRO A 156 -25.25 12.66 -7.57
C PRO A 156 -26.59 13.12 -6.98
N ASN A 157 -26.55 13.75 -5.82
CA ASN A 157 -27.69 14.29 -5.05
C ASN A 157 -28.66 13.23 -4.47
N THR A 158 -28.31 11.94 -4.54
CA THR A 158 -29.17 10.85 -4.01
C THR A 158 -28.58 10.10 -2.82
N GLY A 159 -27.33 10.39 -2.45
CA GLY A 159 -26.66 9.75 -1.32
C GLY A 159 -27.16 10.25 0.02
N ASN A 160 -27.31 9.34 0.99
CA ASN A 160 -27.70 9.64 2.36
C ASN A 160 -27.01 8.68 3.34
N LEU A 161 -26.14 9.19 4.20
CA LEU A 161 -25.44 8.39 5.22
C LEU A 161 -26.40 7.71 6.23
N ASN A 162 -27.61 8.24 6.43
CA ASN A 162 -28.62 7.63 7.30
C ASN A 162 -29.39 6.48 6.63
N ASN A 163 -29.14 6.22 5.34
CA ASN A 163 -29.78 5.13 4.63
C ASN A 163 -28.89 3.88 4.68
N SER A 164 -29.23 2.93 5.55
CA SER A 164 -28.48 1.68 5.72
C SER A 164 -28.46 0.77 4.49
N SER A 165 -29.30 1.03 3.47
CA SER A 165 -29.24 0.34 2.18
C SER A 165 -28.26 0.98 1.18
N GLN A 166 -27.73 2.16 1.52
CA GLN A 166 -26.76 2.92 0.72
C GLN A 166 -25.39 2.93 1.39
N PHE A 167 -25.34 3.16 2.70
CA PHE A 167 -24.11 3.24 3.47
C PHE A 167 -24.19 2.38 4.72
N ARG A 168 -23.12 1.65 5.00
CA ARG A 168 -22.90 0.97 6.28
C ARG A 168 -21.92 1.80 7.11
N GLN A 169 -22.30 2.09 8.35
CA GLN A 169 -21.37 2.66 9.31
C GLN A 169 -20.25 1.65 9.61
N LEU A 170 -19.03 2.15 9.63
CA LEU A 170 -17.83 1.40 9.93
C LEU A 170 -17.27 1.76 11.30
N ASP A 171 -16.39 0.92 11.81
CA ASP A 171 -15.63 1.22 13.02
C ASP A 171 -14.69 2.40 12.81
N LYS A 172 -14.31 3.06 13.90
CA LYS A 172 -13.36 4.18 13.87
C LYS A 172 -11.92 3.67 13.77
N VAL A 173 -11.62 3.03 12.64
CA VAL A 173 -10.29 2.52 12.30
C VAL A 173 -9.79 3.13 10.99
N SER A 174 -8.50 2.95 10.71
CA SER A 174 -7.90 3.38 9.46
C SER A 174 -8.37 2.51 8.29
N TYR A 175 -8.76 3.12 7.19
CA TYR A 175 -9.09 2.39 5.97
C TYR A 175 -8.18 2.79 4.82
N VAL A 176 -7.87 1.81 3.96
CA VAL A 176 -7.12 2.01 2.73
C VAL A 176 -8.09 2.47 1.64
N SER A 177 -7.74 3.52 0.90
CA SER A 177 -8.49 4.00 -0.25
C SER A 177 -7.70 3.80 -1.55
N ALA A 178 -8.33 3.93 -2.72
CA ALA A 178 -7.58 3.91 -3.98
C ALA A 178 -6.50 5.01 -4.04
N ARG A 179 -6.68 6.13 -3.32
CA ARG A 179 -5.69 7.21 -3.21
C ARG A 179 -4.47 6.82 -2.38
N SER A 180 -4.62 5.84 -1.49
CA SER A 180 -3.52 5.25 -0.71
C SER A 180 -2.58 4.36 -1.54
N SER A 181 -2.92 4.09 -2.80
CA SER A 181 -2.11 3.26 -3.68
C SER A 181 -0.98 4.07 -4.30
N LEU A 182 0.26 3.63 -4.08
CA LEU A 182 1.40 4.13 -4.82
C LEU A 182 1.65 3.20 -5.99
N ARG A 183 1.63 3.77 -7.19
CA ARG A 183 2.07 3.06 -8.39
C ARG A 183 3.58 3.15 -8.44
N PHE A 184 4.24 2.03 -8.21
CA PHE A 184 5.66 1.91 -8.41
C PHE A 184 5.87 1.54 -9.88
N THR A 185 6.54 2.41 -10.64
CA THR A 185 7.34 1.90 -11.76
C THR A 185 8.34 0.94 -11.13
N GLY A 186 8.41 -0.31 -11.61
CA GLY A 186 9.21 -1.38 -11.01
C GLY A 186 10.70 -1.04 -10.78
N PRO A 187 11.50 -1.99 -10.28
CA PRO A 187 12.92 -1.73 -10.01
C PRO A 187 13.60 -1.06 -11.20
N GLU A 188 14.24 0.09 -10.96
CA GLU A 188 15.02 0.78 -11.99
C GLU A 188 16.19 -0.11 -12.39
N LYS A 189 16.18 -0.58 -13.64
CA LYS A 189 17.31 -1.28 -14.23
C LYS A 189 18.01 -0.34 -15.18
N ARG A 190 19.19 0.15 -14.79
CA ARG A 190 20.07 0.89 -15.70
C ARG A 190 20.75 -0.11 -16.63
N LEU A 191 20.48 0.02 -17.92
CA LEU A 191 21.18 -0.70 -18.97
C LEU A 191 22.11 0.28 -19.68
N ILE A 192 23.41 0.05 -19.58
CA ILE A 192 24.40 0.78 -20.37
C ILE A 192 24.44 0.10 -21.73
N LEU A 193 24.11 0.83 -22.79
CA LEU A 193 24.23 0.33 -24.15
C LEU A 193 25.71 0.23 -24.52
N GLU A 194 26.15 -0.92 -25.02
CA GLU A 194 27.52 -1.10 -25.51
C GLU A 194 27.79 -0.26 -26.76
N THR A 195 26.76 -0.05 -27.58
CA THR A 195 26.79 0.82 -28.75
C THR A 195 25.71 1.90 -28.59
N PRO A 196 26.04 3.19 -28.75
CA PRO A 196 25.03 4.25 -28.74
C PRO A 196 23.96 4.02 -29.80
N ASP A 197 22.69 4.07 -29.41
CA ASP A 197 21.55 3.97 -30.33
C ASP A 197 20.60 5.16 -30.09
N LYS A 198 19.86 5.55 -31.13
CA LYS A 198 18.87 6.64 -31.07
C LYS A 198 17.56 6.20 -30.42
N ALA A 199 17.30 4.90 -30.41
CA ALA A 199 16.15 4.29 -29.74
C ALA A 199 16.47 2.86 -29.30
N VAL A 200 15.85 2.43 -28.21
CA VAL A 200 15.94 1.07 -27.66
C VAL A 200 14.57 0.43 -27.77
N GLU A 201 14.50 -0.73 -28.43
CA GLU A 201 13.29 -1.54 -28.45
C GLU A 201 13.22 -2.44 -27.20
N ILE A 202 12.20 -2.24 -26.38
CA ILE A 202 11.89 -3.07 -25.21
C ILE A 202 10.75 -4.01 -25.57
N LYS A 203 11.06 -5.31 -25.60
CA LYS A 203 10.07 -6.38 -25.80
C LYS A 203 9.71 -7.02 -24.47
N TYR A 204 8.41 -7.14 -24.25
CA TYR A 204 7.83 -7.78 -23.08
C TYR A 204 7.37 -9.18 -23.49
N TYR A 205 7.75 -10.18 -22.71
CA TYR A 205 7.41 -11.58 -22.93
C TYR A 205 6.68 -12.15 -21.72
N ALA A 206 5.63 -12.91 -21.97
CA ALA A 206 4.89 -13.67 -20.96
C ALA A 206 5.34 -15.14 -20.96
N TYR A 207 5.00 -15.85 -19.88
CA TYR A 207 5.24 -17.28 -19.77
C TYR A 207 4.35 -18.06 -20.74
N ASN A 208 4.97 -18.90 -21.56
CA ASN A 208 4.32 -19.77 -22.50
C ASN A 208 4.15 -21.16 -21.90
N VAL A 209 2.90 -21.56 -21.70
CA VAL A 209 2.57 -22.85 -21.07
C VAL A 209 2.93 -24.07 -21.93
N VAL A 210 3.13 -23.88 -23.24
CA VAL A 210 3.51 -24.95 -24.18
C VAL A 210 5.02 -25.18 -24.15
N THR A 211 5.81 -24.11 -24.32
CA THR A 211 7.28 -24.20 -24.37
C THR A 211 7.92 -24.20 -22.99
N LYS A 212 7.15 -23.85 -21.94
CA LYS A 212 7.61 -23.66 -20.57
C LYS A 212 8.67 -22.56 -20.42
N GLN A 213 8.69 -21.58 -21.34
CA GLN A 213 9.64 -20.46 -21.36
C GLN A 213 8.92 -19.10 -21.39
N PHE A 214 9.60 -18.01 -21.04
CA PHE A 214 9.10 -16.64 -21.21
C PHE A 214 9.37 -16.14 -22.65
N ASP A 215 8.72 -16.77 -23.63
CA ASP A 215 8.93 -16.50 -25.05
C ASP A 215 7.69 -15.96 -25.78
N LEU A 216 6.56 -15.81 -25.08
CA LEU A 216 5.33 -15.28 -25.67
C LEU A 216 5.40 -13.75 -25.71
N ALA A 217 5.70 -13.16 -26.85
CA ALA A 217 5.75 -11.71 -26.99
C ALA A 217 4.35 -11.08 -26.79
N ILE A 218 4.24 -10.16 -25.82
CA ILE A 218 2.96 -9.52 -25.45
C ILE A 218 2.92 -8.03 -25.78
N LYS A 219 4.08 -7.36 -25.85
CA LYS A 219 4.18 -5.93 -26.12
C LYS A 219 5.57 -5.59 -26.62
N SER A 220 5.68 -4.58 -27.48
CA SER A 220 6.95 -3.92 -27.79
C SER A 220 6.78 -2.43 -27.57
N THR A 221 7.82 -1.75 -27.09
CA THR A 221 7.85 -0.30 -26.91
C THR A 221 9.23 0.21 -27.28
N SER A 222 9.30 1.26 -28.09
CA SER A 222 10.57 1.93 -28.38
C SER A 222 10.75 3.10 -27.42
N ILE A 223 11.93 3.23 -26.84
CA ILE A 223 12.33 4.38 -26.02
C ILE A 223 13.57 4.99 -26.66
N GLY A 224 13.44 6.19 -27.19
CA GLY A 224 14.51 6.96 -27.80
C GLY A 224 14.53 8.41 -27.31
N ILE A 225 15.19 9.27 -28.08
CA ILE A 225 15.45 10.67 -27.71
C ILE A 225 14.16 11.50 -27.53
N ASN A 226 13.03 11.05 -28.10
CA ASN A 226 11.75 11.75 -28.04
C ASN A 226 10.90 11.32 -26.83
N GLU A 227 11.19 10.16 -26.24
CA GLU A 227 10.53 9.63 -25.04
C GLU A 227 11.27 9.98 -23.75
N ASN A 228 12.49 10.52 -23.84
CA ASN A 228 13.21 11.11 -22.72
C ASN A 228 12.59 12.48 -22.41
N PRO A 229 12.09 12.77 -21.19
CA PRO A 229 11.60 14.09 -20.80
C PRO A 229 12.78 15.07 -20.65
N ALA A 230 13.51 15.33 -21.73
CA ALA A 230 14.64 16.25 -21.79
C ALA A 230 14.22 17.73 -21.81
N ASN A 231 13.03 18.05 -21.30
CA ASN A 231 12.61 19.43 -20.98
C ASN A 231 12.46 19.66 -19.46
N ILE A 232 12.98 18.76 -18.62
CA ILE A 232 13.32 19.13 -17.25
C ILE A 232 14.79 19.49 -17.26
N ASP A 233 15.07 20.79 -17.47
CA ASP A 233 16.34 21.38 -17.09
C ASP A 233 16.54 21.10 -15.58
N LEU A 234 17.61 20.38 -15.26
CA LEU A 234 18.14 20.28 -13.90
C LEU A 234 19.38 21.17 -13.84
N ASP A 235 19.15 22.48 -13.88
CA ASP A 235 20.06 23.49 -13.33
C ASP A 235 19.61 23.84 -11.90
#